data_AF-A0A964F1T6-F1
#
_entry.id   AF-A0A964F1T6-F1
#
_cell.length_a   1.000
_cell.length_b   1.000
_cell.length_c   1.000
_cell.angle_alpha   90.00
_cell.angle_beta   90.00
_cell.angle_gamma   90.00
#
_symmetry.space_group_name_H-M   'P 1'
#
loop_
_entity.id
_entity.type
_entity.pdbx_description
1 polymer ?
#
loop_
_entity_poly.entity_id
_entity_poly.type
_entity_poly.pdbx_seq_one_letter_code
_entity_poly.pdbx_strand_id
1 'polypeptide(L)'
;MRLGPSIGSQALRLSRRQALGFLAGGAALALGGAPLATTDERAVLAAVAARLFLGSPGAGDARVVDASMACLSALPVATRLQVRGLLRAVQWEPLTRYGGRFTELSHEQQDDFLRQLATSDHYLRRLMFHGLKQLCAMGHYQHDRAWGVMGYGGPLVRP
;
A
#
# COMPACT_ATOMS: atom_id res chain seq x y z
N MET A 1 9.89 -19.88 -51.43
CA MET A 1 8.68 -19.32 -50.79
C MET A 1 8.24 -20.30 -49.70
N ARG A 2 8.69 -20.10 -48.45
CA ARG A 2 8.35 -20.93 -47.28
C ARG A 2 7.58 -20.04 -46.30
N LEU A 3 6.35 -20.43 -45.99
CA LEU A 3 5.47 -19.76 -45.03
C LEU A 3 5.83 -20.23 -43.62
N GLY A 4 6.12 -19.29 -42.71
CA GLY A 4 6.45 -19.57 -41.30
C GLY A 4 5.19 -19.87 -40.47
N PRO A 5 5.30 -20.69 -39.41
CA PRO A 5 4.14 -21.07 -38.61
C PRO A 5 3.63 -19.94 -37.71
N SER A 6 2.32 -19.71 -37.86
CA SER A 6 1.35 -18.97 -37.06
C SER A 6 1.66 -18.82 -35.56
N ILE A 7 1.85 -17.56 -35.14
CA ILE A 7 1.76 -17.07 -33.76
C ILE A 7 0.28 -17.12 -33.35
N GLY A 8 -0.19 -18.26 -32.84
CA GLY A 8 -1.61 -18.39 -32.53
C GLY A 8 -1.95 -19.68 -31.81
N SER A 9 -1.46 -19.85 -30.57
CA SER A 9 -2.01 -20.84 -29.62
C SER A 9 -1.35 -20.88 -28.23
N GLN A 10 -0.57 -19.87 -27.81
CA GLN A 10 0.09 -19.87 -26.48
C GLN A 10 -0.63 -19.09 -25.37
N ALA A 11 -1.85 -18.58 -25.58
CA ALA A 11 -2.52 -17.68 -24.62
C ALA A 11 -3.52 -18.34 -23.65
N LEU A 12 -3.61 -19.68 -23.59
CA LEU A 12 -4.69 -20.36 -22.84
C LEU A 12 -4.19 -21.43 -21.86
N ARG A 13 -3.19 -21.07 -21.06
CA ARG A 13 -2.89 -21.77 -19.79
C ARG A 13 -2.65 -20.76 -18.67
N LEU A 14 -3.59 -19.83 -18.50
CA LEU A 14 -3.68 -19.04 -17.28
C LEU A 14 -4.28 -19.91 -16.17
N SER A 15 -3.37 -20.38 -15.33
CA SER A 15 -3.55 -21.06 -14.06
C SER A 15 -4.72 -20.51 -13.24
N ARG A 16 -5.68 -21.39 -12.91
CA ARG A 16 -6.77 -21.19 -11.94
C ARG A 16 -6.33 -20.76 -10.54
N ARG A 17 -5.02 -20.61 -10.26
CA ARG A 17 -4.49 -20.21 -8.95
C ARG A 17 -4.39 -18.69 -8.73
N GLN A 18 -4.57 -17.85 -9.75
CA GLN A 18 -4.53 -16.38 -9.61
C GLN A 18 -5.89 -15.74 -9.31
N ALA A 19 -7.00 -16.49 -9.43
CA ALA A 19 -8.35 -15.98 -9.16
C ALA A 19 -8.72 -15.95 -7.65
N LEU A 20 -7.87 -16.47 -6.76
CA LEU A 20 -8.14 -16.56 -5.32
C LEU A 20 -7.59 -15.38 -4.49
N GLY A 21 -6.83 -14.46 -5.08
CA GLY A 21 -6.33 -13.26 -4.39
C GLY A 21 -7.40 -12.22 -4.08
N PHE A 22 -8.53 -12.25 -4.81
CA PHE A 22 -9.61 -11.26 -4.66
C PHE A 22 -10.65 -11.61 -3.59
N LEU A 23 -10.71 -12.85 -3.11
CA LEU A 23 -11.72 -13.29 -2.13
C LEU A 23 -11.27 -13.20 -0.67
N ALA A 24 -9.98 -12.95 -0.41
CA ALA A 24 -9.47 -12.70 0.95
C ALA A 24 -9.81 -11.29 1.48
N GLY A 25 -10.40 -10.43 0.64
CA GLY A 25 -10.95 -9.13 1.07
C GLY A 25 -12.21 -9.24 1.96
N GLY A 26 -12.77 -10.44 2.11
CA GLY A 26 -13.92 -10.69 2.98
C GLY A 26 -13.60 -10.73 4.48
N ALA A 27 -12.37 -11.11 4.86
CA ALA A 27 -12.03 -11.26 6.28
C ALA A 27 -11.74 -9.92 6.99
N ALA A 28 -11.37 -8.87 6.25
CA ALA A 28 -11.16 -7.54 6.82
C ALA A 28 -12.48 -6.82 7.20
N LEU A 29 -13.64 -7.31 6.72
CA LEU A 29 -14.96 -6.74 7.03
C LEU A 29 -15.49 -7.15 8.40
N ALA A 30 -14.87 -8.12 9.09
CA ALA A 30 -15.36 -8.63 10.38
C ALA A 30 -14.82 -7.86 11.60
N LEU A 31 -13.83 -6.97 11.43
CA LEU A 31 -13.34 -6.10 12.51
C LEU A 31 -14.13 -4.80 12.51
N GLY A 32 -15.32 -4.86 13.11
CA GLY A 32 -16.17 -3.71 13.36
C GLY A 32 -15.44 -2.60 14.12
N GLY A 33 -15.71 -1.37 13.73
CA GLY A 33 -15.37 -0.19 14.51
C GLY A 33 -15.69 1.10 13.75
N ALA A 34 -16.02 2.16 14.51
CA ALA A 34 -16.33 3.51 14.04
C ALA A 34 -15.39 4.04 12.93
N PRO A 35 -15.84 4.90 12.00
CA PRO A 35 -14.98 5.44 10.95
C PRO A 35 -13.69 6.04 11.55
N LEU A 36 -12.52 5.67 11.02
CA LEU A 36 -11.30 6.42 11.32
C LEU A 36 -11.55 7.86 10.84
N ALA A 37 -11.19 8.84 11.67
CA ALA A 37 -11.14 10.21 11.18
C ALA A 37 -10.08 10.28 10.07
N THR A 38 -10.34 11.02 8.99
CA THR A 38 -9.43 11.17 7.85
C THR A 38 -8.02 11.62 8.29
N THR A 39 -7.91 12.33 9.43
CA THR A 39 -6.66 12.75 10.05
C THR A 39 -5.80 11.57 10.50
N ASP A 40 -6.41 10.52 11.08
CA ASP A 40 -5.68 9.32 11.54
C ASP A 40 -5.14 8.52 10.36
N GLU A 41 -5.90 8.42 9.26
CA GLU A 41 -5.48 7.71 8.04
C GLU A 41 -4.27 8.37 7.41
N ARG A 42 -4.30 9.70 7.34
CA ARG A 42 -3.19 10.52 6.85
C ARG A 42 -1.94 10.36 7.71
N ALA A 43 -2.09 10.33 9.03
CA ALA A 43 -0.97 10.14 9.96
C ALA A 43 -0.32 8.75 9.78
N VAL A 44 -1.13 7.70 9.65
CA VAL A 44 -0.61 6.34 9.37
C VAL A 44 0.13 6.32 8.04
N LEU A 45 -0.45 6.86 6.97
CA LEU A 45 0.20 6.90 5.66
C LEU A 45 1.50 7.70 5.67
N ALA A 46 1.55 8.83 6.38
CA ALA A 46 2.75 9.63 6.54
C ALA A 46 3.87 8.83 7.23
N ALA A 47 3.54 8.21 8.38
CA ALA A 47 4.48 7.41 9.15
C ALA A 47 4.99 6.19 8.34
N VAL A 48 4.09 5.47 7.67
CA VAL A 48 4.45 4.33 6.82
C VAL A 48 5.34 4.78 5.65
N ALA A 49 4.96 5.83 4.92
CA ALA A 49 5.74 6.32 3.78
C ALA A 49 7.14 6.79 4.20
N ALA A 50 7.26 7.48 5.35
CA ALA A 50 8.53 7.90 5.91
C ALA A 50 9.45 6.74 6.31
N ARG A 51 8.90 5.55 6.58
CA ARG A 51 9.66 4.32 6.88
C ARG A 51 9.95 3.46 5.66
N LEU A 52 9.03 3.41 4.69
CA LEU A 52 9.22 2.61 3.48
C LEU A 52 10.19 3.24 2.47
N PHE A 53 10.27 4.57 2.44
CA PHE A 53 11.09 5.32 1.49
C PHE A 53 12.17 6.15 2.20
N LEU A 54 12.84 5.54 3.18
CA LEU A 54 13.93 6.18 3.93
C LEU A 54 14.98 6.78 2.98
N GLY A 55 15.34 8.04 3.21
CA GLY A 55 16.30 8.78 2.39
C GLY A 55 15.76 9.27 1.04
N SER A 56 14.53 8.93 0.66
CA SER A 56 13.91 9.48 -0.54
C SER A 56 13.33 10.88 -0.26
N PRO A 57 13.59 11.88 -1.11
CA PRO A 57 13.01 13.21 -0.96
C PRO A 57 11.49 13.18 -0.87
N GLY A 58 10.95 13.83 0.17
CA GLY A 58 9.51 13.96 0.39
C GLY A 58 8.80 12.70 0.87
N ALA A 59 9.53 11.66 1.30
CA ALA A 59 8.95 10.49 1.94
C ALA A 59 8.18 10.88 3.21
N GLY A 60 6.87 10.63 3.22
CA GLY A 60 5.99 10.99 4.35
C GLY A 60 5.49 12.44 4.34
N ASP A 61 5.89 13.26 3.37
CA ASP A 61 5.41 14.63 3.24
C ASP A 61 3.91 14.68 2.90
N ALA A 62 3.28 15.81 3.26
CA ALA A 62 1.85 16.05 3.02
C ALA A 62 1.44 15.76 1.56
N ARG A 63 2.27 16.11 0.56
CA ARG A 63 1.97 15.86 -0.86
C ARG A 63 1.89 14.36 -1.21
N VAL A 64 2.80 13.54 -0.67
CA VAL A 64 2.78 12.08 -0.89
C VAL A 64 1.54 11.48 -0.22
N VAL A 65 1.20 11.97 0.96
CA VAL A 65 -0.01 11.55 1.68
C VAL A 65 -1.26 11.99 0.93
N ASP A 66 -1.32 13.22 0.42
CA ASP A 66 -2.43 13.74 -0.39
C ASP A 66 -2.64 12.91 -1.65
N ALA A 67 -1.56 12.61 -2.38
CA ALA A 67 -1.60 11.74 -3.56
C ALA A 67 -2.08 10.33 -3.21
N SER A 68 -1.60 9.76 -2.10
CA SER A 68 -2.05 8.45 -1.59
C SER A 68 -3.54 8.47 -1.24
N MET A 69 -4.02 9.54 -0.59
CA MET A 69 -5.43 9.73 -0.25
C MET A 69 -6.32 9.94 -1.48
N ALA A 70 -5.80 10.62 -2.50
CA ALA A 70 -6.48 10.77 -3.79
C ALA A 70 -6.63 9.42 -4.49
N CYS A 71 -5.57 8.59 -4.49
CA CYS A 71 -5.63 7.23 -5.00
C CYS A 71 -6.68 6.39 -4.26
N LEU A 72 -6.69 6.43 -2.93
CA LEU A 72 -7.69 5.76 -2.09
C LEU A 72 -9.12 6.23 -2.42
N SER A 73 -9.30 7.53 -2.66
CA SER A 73 -10.61 8.12 -2.97
C SER A 73 -11.13 7.72 -4.36
N ALA A 74 -10.24 7.41 -5.31
CA ALA A 74 -10.61 6.91 -6.64
C ALA A 74 -11.04 5.44 -6.65
N LEU A 75 -10.81 4.69 -5.57
CA LEU A 75 -11.16 3.27 -5.49
C LEU A 75 -12.69 3.05 -5.39
N PRO A 76 -13.19 1.90 -5.90
CA PRO A 76 -14.56 1.47 -5.64
C PRO A 76 -14.88 1.45 -4.14
N VAL A 77 -16.15 1.72 -3.78
CA VAL A 77 -16.54 1.91 -2.38
C VAL A 77 -16.18 0.72 -1.49
N ALA A 78 -16.38 -0.50 -1.97
CA ALA A 78 -16.06 -1.73 -1.24
C ALA A 78 -14.55 -1.84 -0.96
N THR A 79 -13.71 -1.59 -1.98
CA THR A 79 -12.26 -1.62 -1.86
C THR A 79 -11.75 -0.51 -0.93
N ARG A 80 -12.32 0.69 -1.02
CA ARG A 80 -12.00 1.80 -0.12
C ARG A 80 -12.27 1.43 1.34
N LEU A 81 -13.42 0.81 1.64
CA LEU A 81 -13.72 0.34 3.00
C LEU A 81 -12.72 -0.71 3.49
N GLN A 82 -12.32 -1.65 2.63
CA GLN A 82 -11.29 -2.66 2.96
C GLN A 82 -9.94 -2.00 3.30
N VAL A 83 -9.50 -1.01 2.50
CA VAL A 83 -8.24 -0.30 2.74
C VAL A 83 -8.31 0.54 4.02
N ARG A 84 -9.44 1.18 4.31
CA ARG A 84 -9.63 1.92 5.58
C ARG A 84 -9.59 0.98 6.79
N GLY A 85 -10.20 -0.21 6.66
CA GLY A 85 -10.10 -1.27 7.67
C GLY A 85 -8.66 -1.73 7.89
N LEU A 86 -7.88 -1.86 6.81
CA LEU A 86 -6.45 -2.17 6.87
C LEU A 86 -5.66 -1.08 7.60
N LEU A 87 -5.87 0.20 7.26
CA LEU A 87 -5.20 1.33 7.92
C LEU A 87 -5.54 1.37 9.42
N ARG A 88 -6.77 1.03 9.79
CA ARG A 88 -7.15 0.85 11.18
C ARG A 88 -6.39 -0.29 11.84
N ALA A 89 -6.35 -1.45 11.21
CA ALA A 89 -5.66 -2.60 11.76
C ALA A 89 -4.18 -2.27 12.02
N VAL A 90 -3.52 -1.60 11.08
CA VAL A 90 -2.15 -1.09 11.24
C VAL A 90 -2.04 -0.12 12.41
N GLN A 91 -2.98 0.81 12.56
CA GLN A 91 -2.95 1.79 13.64
C GLN A 91 -3.06 1.17 15.04
N TRP A 92 -3.89 0.14 15.20
CA TRP A 92 -4.26 -0.40 16.51
C TRP A 92 -3.60 -1.73 16.87
N GLU A 93 -3.16 -2.55 15.91
CA GLU A 93 -2.50 -3.83 16.18
C GLU A 93 -1.24 -3.72 17.07
N PRO A 94 -0.37 -2.70 16.93
CA PRO A 94 0.82 -2.58 17.76
C PRO A 94 0.53 -2.40 19.25
N LEU A 95 -0.68 -1.99 19.67
CA LEU A 95 -1.02 -1.81 21.09
C LEU A 95 -0.78 -3.06 21.91
N THR A 96 -1.07 -4.23 21.32
CA THR A 96 -0.92 -5.53 22.01
C THR A 96 0.54 -5.86 22.37
N ARG A 97 1.51 -5.29 21.63
CA ARG A 97 2.94 -5.60 21.79
C ARG A 97 3.75 -4.43 22.34
N TYR A 98 3.47 -3.22 21.87
CA TYR A 98 4.25 -2.02 22.17
C TYR A 98 3.53 -1.06 23.12
N GLY A 99 2.25 -1.29 23.44
CA GLY A 99 1.47 -0.44 24.34
C GLY A 99 1.06 0.91 23.76
N GLY A 100 1.30 1.17 22.47
CA GLY A 100 0.90 2.40 21.76
C GLY A 100 0.33 2.13 20.37
N ARG A 101 -0.38 3.11 19.80
CA ARG A 101 -0.82 3.07 18.40
C ARG A 101 0.37 3.24 17.47
N PHE A 102 0.28 2.77 16.22
CA PHE A 102 1.40 2.82 15.28
C PHE A 102 2.02 4.21 15.14
N THR A 103 1.20 5.25 15.02
CA THR A 103 1.67 6.65 14.90
C THR A 103 2.31 7.20 16.17
N GLU A 104 2.15 6.55 17.32
CA GLU A 104 2.71 6.95 18.61
C GLU A 104 4.01 6.20 18.94
N LEU A 105 4.34 5.16 18.16
CA LEU A 105 5.55 4.38 18.35
C LEU A 105 6.80 5.18 17.98
N SER A 106 7.93 4.80 18.60
CA SER A 106 9.24 5.29 18.16
C SER A 106 9.53 4.84 16.73
N HIS A 107 10.44 5.53 16.04
CA HIS A 107 10.80 5.17 14.66
C HIS A 107 11.31 3.72 14.55
N GLU A 108 12.12 3.28 15.51
CA GLU A 108 12.65 1.91 15.57
C GLU A 108 11.52 0.88 15.78
N GLN A 109 10.54 1.20 16.63
CA GLN A 109 9.37 0.35 16.85
C GLN A 109 8.48 0.29 15.61
N GLN A 110 8.31 1.40 14.88
CA GLN A 110 7.60 1.41 13.59
C GLN A 110 8.28 0.51 12.57
N ASP A 111 9.61 0.59 12.46
CA ASP A 111 10.40 -0.23 11.53
C ASP A 111 10.31 -1.72 11.88
N ASP A 112 10.44 -2.06 13.16
CA ASP A 112 10.28 -3.44 13.65
C ASP A 112 8.86 -3.97 13.37
N PHE A 113 7.84 -3.17 13.66
CA PHE A 113 6.45 -3.54 13.38
C PHE A 113 6.20 -3.79 11.89
N LEU A 114 6.65 -2.89 11.00
CA LEU A 114 6.50 -3.05 9.55
C LEU A 114 7.27 -4.25 9.03
N ARG A 115 8.48 -4.50 9.57
CA ARG A 115 9.27 -5.69 9.24
C ARG A 115 8.52 -6.97 9.61
N GLN A 116 7.92 -7.01 10.82
CA GLN A 116 7.13 -8.15 11.25
C GLN A 116 5.88 -8.37 10.39
N LEU A 117 5.21 -7.31 9.95
CA LEU A 117 4.10 -7.46 8.99
C LEU A 117 4.60 -8.07 7.67
N ALA A 118 5.74 -7.61 7.16
CA ALA A 118 6.32 -8.09 5.91
C ALA A 118 6.77 -9.56 5.96
N THR A 119 7.33 -9.99 7.09
CA THR A 119 7.92 -11.34 7.26
C THR A 119 7.02 -12.31 8.04
N SER A 120 5.79 -11.93 8.40
CA SER A 120 4.90 -12.79 9.17
C SER A 120 4.49 -14.05 8.40
N ASP A 121 4.31 -15.17 9.10
CA ASP A 121 3.71 -16.39 8.52
C ASP A 121 2.21 -16.23 8.20
N HIS A 122 1.54 -15.25 8.82
CA HIS A 122 0.14 -14.96 8.55
C HIS A 122 -0.02 -14.20 7.24
N TYR A 123 -0.70 -14.83 6.27
CA TYR A 123 -0.97 -14.24 4.95
C TYR A 123 -1.57 -12.83 5.03
N LEU A 124 -2.53 -12.61 5.94
CA LEU A 124 -3.17 -11.30 6.10
C LEU A 124 -2.17 -10.20 6.50
N ARG A 125 -1.22 -10.47 7.40
CA ARG A 125 -0.22 -9.48 7.80
C ARG A 125 0.70 -9.08 6.66
N ARG A 126 1.12 -10.07 5.84
CA ARG A 126 1.89 -9.79 4.62
C ARG A 126 1.07 -9.01 3.59
N LEU A 127 -0.19 -9.37 3.41
CA LEU A 127 -1.11 -8.65 2.52
C LEU A 127 -1.29 -7.19 2.97
N MET A 128 -1.41 -6.95 4.29
CA MET A 128 -1.48 -5.60 4.85
C MET A 128 -0.23 -4.79 4.49
N PHE A 129 0.95 -5.35 4.71
CA PHE A 129 2.22 -4.71 4.35
C PHE A 129 2.30 -4.38 2.85
N HIS A 130 1.95 -5.32 1.98
CA HIS A 130 1.97 -5.08 0.54
C HIS A 130 0.98 -4.01 0.10
N GLY A 131 -0.24 -4.02 0.64
CA GLY A 131 -1.25 -3.00 0.36
C GLY A 131 -0.80 -1.60 0.77
N LEU A 132 -0.23 -1.46 1.98
CA LEU A 132 0.37 -0.20 2.44
C LEU A 132 1.49 0.26 1.50
N LYS A 133 2.43 -0.63 1.19
CA LYS A 133 3.57 -0.32 0.33
C LYS A 133 3.12 0.15 -1.05
N GLN A 134 2.14 -0.52 -1.65
CA GLN A 134 1.60 -0.13 -2.95
C GLN A 134 0.93 1.25 -2.88
N LEU A 135 0.10 1.49 -1.86
CA LEU A 135 -0.60 2.76 -1.71
C LEU A 135 0.38 3.94 -1.51
N CYS A 136 1.36 3.78 -0.62
CA CYS A 136 2.40 4.80 -0.40
C CYS A 136 3.30 4.97 -1.63
N ALA A 137 3.62 3.89 -2.36
CA ALA A 137 4.40 3.98 -3.60
C ALA A 137 3.67 4.78 -4.68
N MET A 138 2.36 4.56 -4.85
CA MET A 138 1.54 5.31 -5.80
C MET A 138 1.57 6.82 -5.50
N GLY A 139 1.45 7.20 -4.23
CA GLY A 139 1.58 8.60 -3.84
C GLY A 139 3.01 9.14 -4.03
N HIS A 140 4.01 8.35 -3.68
CA HIS A 140 5.41 8.76 -3.75
C HIS A 140 5.89 8.99 -5.20
N TYR A 141 5.50 8.11 -6.13
CA TYR A 141 5.90 8.22 -7.54
C TYR A 141 5.21 9.35 -8.30
N GLN A 142 4.12 9.91 -7.77
CA GLN A 142 3.52 11.12 -8.33
C GLN A 142 4.30 12.39 -7.97
N HIS A 143 5.25 12.31 -7.03
CA HIS A 143 6.04 13.46 -6.62
C HIS A 143 7.25 13.67 -7.55
N ASP A 144 7.29 14.83 -8.21
CA ASP A 144 8.38 15.30 -9.07
C ASP A 144 9.79 15.16 -8.47
N ARG A 145 9.93 15.44 -7.17
CA ARG A 145 11.20 15.30 -6.44
C ARG A 145 11.73 13.87 -6.38
N ALA A 146 10.86 12.87 -6.50
CA ALA A 146 11.25 11.47 -6.54
C ALA A 146 11.76 11.06 -7.95
N TRP A 147 11.34 11.76 -9.02
CA TRP A 147 11.70 11.40 -10.39
C TRP A 147 13.20 11.48 -10.66
N GLY A 148 13.86 12.54 -10.17
CA GLY A 148 15.30 12.73 -10.33
C GLY A 148 16.12 11.61 -9.68
N VAL A 149 15.69 11.09 -8.52
CA VAL A 149 16.34 9.95 -7.85
C VAL A 149 16.17 8.65 -8.65
N MET A 150 15.05 8.51 -9.37
CA MET A 150 14.77 7.34 -10.21
C MET A 150 15.41 7.42 -11.61
N GLY A 151 16.15 8.49 -11.92
CA GLY A 151 16.67 8.73 -13.27
C GLY A 151 15.56 9.01 -14.29
N TYR A 152 14.38 9.42 -13.83
CA TYR A 152 13.23 9.73 -14.67
C TYR A 152 13.07 11.26 -14.80
N GLY A 153 12.95 11.76 -16.04
CA GLY A 153 12.83 13.20 -16.31
C GLY A 153 11.43 13.78 -16.06
N GLY A 154 10.47 12.95 -15.65
CA GLY A 154 9.07 13.31 -15.54
C GLY A 154 8.23 12.92 -16.77
N PRO A 155 6.89 13.07 -16.68
CA PRO A 155 5.98 12.72 -17.75
C PRO A 155 6.23 13.57 -19.00
N LEU A 156 6.18 12.91 -20.16
CA LEU A 156 6.32 13.55 -21.48
C LEU A 156 5.13 14.47 -21.80
N VAL A 157 3.99 14.26 -21.12
CA VAL A 157 2.80 15.09 -21.25
C VAL A 157 2.86 16.17 -20.18
N ARG A 158 2.87 17.44 -20.60
CA ARG A 158 2.76 18.58 -19.69
C ARG A 158 1.32 18.68 -19.16
N PRO A 159 1.13 19.08 -17.88
CA PRO A 159 -0.19 19.28 -17.29
C PRO A 159 -0.98 20.38 -18.00
#